data_AF-A0AA38KFI7-F1
#
_entry.id   AF-A0AA38KFI7-F1
#
_cell.length_a   1.000
_cell.length_b   1.000
_cell.length_c   1.000
_cell.angle_alpha   90.00
_cell.angle_beta   90.00
_cell.angle_gamma   90.00
#
_symmetry.space_group_name_H-M   'P 1'
#
loop_
_entity.id
_entity.type
_entity.pdbx_description
1 polymer ?
#
loop_
_entity_poly.entity_id
_entity_poly.type
_entity_poly.pdbx_seq_one_letter_code
_entity_poly.pdbx_strand_id
1 'polypeptide(L)'
;MPSSFQEDSNVVCKICRRQISRYTCPECNIPYCSSTCFKSPAHANCSESFYKKQIESDVRSDSKSKSAEERLKMMEILKRFEEDNSEQGVGDDKEDEDEDEDDLEKRFAGIDIASTSPNTLWSLLSESERDEFVRCLQDPSSNLSQELLLSEELQRELVPRPWWESASEDIPAHSDALIRDAGQSGNDIFYENTYLPELIDIPSTMVKPLPSGPPLIYNLCAICIAYAFVTRRLATSPLAPINADSPSYQDIEEVKRLLAHLVPFLMDRKSTVLHTTVSAAIDDIWSRLDKSTISSSTFTVLMRDTATLLRPLSVGVLSSTSGSSTSTTDIASHPNRTTIYVLSDLSRIFTIHLHGMTRNLHSHIAHKILFYAAHVLSTPPIVLRSLADDLDARARESVEAMQSSSGVTGKAETMDTISKLHSTDSEAELIQEI
;
A
#
# COMPACT_ATOMS: atom_id res chain seq x y z
N MET A 1 8.97 22.07 -30.68
CA MET A 1 9.61 22.77 -29.54
C MET A 1 10.54 21.78 -28.85
N PRO A 2 11.80 22.13 -28.56
CA PRO A 2 12.81 21.15 -28.18
C PRO A 2 12.63 20.78 -26.71
N SER A 3 11.95 19.68 -26.46
CA SER A 3 11.85 19.08 -25.12
C SER A 3 13.16 18.35 -24.84
N SER A 4 14.08 19.01 -24.15
CA SER A 4 15.25 18.36 -23.58
C SER A 4 14.79 17.38 -22.51
N PHE A 5 14.63 16.12 -22.91
CA PHE A 5 14.59 14.98 -22.01
C PHE A 5 15.95 14.91 -21.31
N GLN A 6 16.03 15.43 -20.09
CA GLN A 6 17.12 15.13 -19.17
C GLN A 6 16.62 14.08 -18.20
N GLU A 7 17.13 12.87 -18.41
CA GLU A 7 17.05 11.73 -17.51
C GLU A 7 17.80 12.03 -16.19
N ASP A 8 17.14 11.62 -15.11
CA ASP A 8 17.67 11.29 -13.78
C ASP A 8 18.18 12.39 -12.84
N SER A 9 17.21 12.96 -12.13
CA SER A 9 17.29 13.00 -10.66
C SER A 9 15.89 12.69 -10.11
N ASN A 10 15.75 11.59 -9.35
CA ASN A 10 14.49 11.14 -8.74
C ASN A 10 14.10 12.06 -7.57
N VAL A 11 13.94 13.35 -7.84
CA VAL A 11 13.46 14.33 -6.89
C VAL A 11 11.95 14.20 -6.83
N VAL A 12 11.39 14.11 -5.63
CA VAL A 12 9.94 14.09 -5.47
C VAL A 12 9.40 15.43 -5.96
N CYS A 13 8.31 15.39 -6.72
CA CYS A 13 7.60 16.58 -7.15
C CYS A 13 7.37 17.50 -5.95
N LYS A 14 7.94 18.71 -5.97
CA LYS A 14 7.83 19.64 -4.83
C LYS A 14 6.44 20.26 -4.70
N ILE A 15 5.58 20.05 -5.68
CA ILE A 15 4.21 20.55 -5.73
C ILE A 15 3.26 19.56 -5.06
N CYS A 16 3.17 18.33 -5.58
CA CYS A 16 2.25 17.32 -5.02
C CYS A 16 2.88 16.45 -3.94
N ARG A 17 4.22 16.36 -3.87
CA ARG A 17 4.99 15.47 -2.97
C ARG A 17 4.63 13.98 -3.02
N ARG A 18 3.77 13.58 -3.96
CA ARG A 18 3.21 12.23 -4.13
C ARG A 18 3.89 11.45 -5.26
N GLN A 19 4.31 12.16 -6.31
CA GLN A 19 4.89 11.55 -7.50
C GLN A 19 6.29 12.09 -7.75
N ILE A 20 7.10 11.30 -8.45
CA ILE A 20 8.42 11.70 -8.90
C ILE A 20 8.28 12.83 -9.93
N SER A 21 9.16 13.83 -9.85
CA SER A 21 9.19 14.86 -10.87
C SER A 21 9.68 14.30 -12.20
N ARG A 22 8.87 14.41 -13.25
CA ARG A 22 9.27 14.07 -14.63
C ARG A 22 9.82 15.28 -15.37
N TYR A 23 9.59 16.48 -14.84
CA TYR A 23 9.92 17.74 -15.47
C TYR A 23 10.41 18.75 -14.42
N THR A 24 11.18 19.74 -14.86
CA THR A 24 11.64 20.84 -14.02
C THR A 24 11.26 22.15 -14.68
N CYS A 25 10.65 23.06 -13.93
CA CYS A 25 10.24 24.35 -14.49
C CYS A 25 11.49 25.20 -14.82
N PRO A 26 11.65 25.72 -16.05
CA PRO A 26 12.83 26.49 -16.44
C PRO A 26 12.89 27.89 -15.82
N GLU A 27 11.77 28.44 -15.32
CA GLU A 27 11.75 29.77 -14.69
C GLU A 27 12.10 29.72 -13.19
N CYS A 28 11.60 28.72 -12.45
CA CYS A 28 11.78 28.64 -10.99
C CYS A 28 12.61 27.42 -10.53
N ASN A 29 13.02 26.56 -11.46
CA ASN A 29 13.78 25.33 -11.21
C ASN A 29 13.09 24.34 -10.25
N ILE A 30 11.76 24.41 -10.12
CA ILE A 30 10.98 23.52 -9.27
C ILE A 30 10.69 22.21 -10.03
N PRO A 31 11.05 21.05 -9.45
CA PRO A 31 10.74 19.74 -10.03
C PRO A 31 9.26 19.39 -9.83
N TYR A 32 8.58 19.00 -10.91
CA TYR A 32 7.16 18.67 -10.93
C TYR A 32 6.81 17.39 -11.72
N CYS A 33 5.71 16.76 -11.33
CA CYS A 33 5.33 15.41 -11.78
C CYS A 33 4.78 15.36 -13.22
N SER A 34 3.93 16.31 -13.57
CA SER A 34 3.14 16.33 -14.79
C SER A 34 2.57 17.73 -15.05
N SER A 35 1.88 17.91 -16.17
CA SER A 35 1.18 19.16 -16.48
C SER A 35 0.12 19.54 -15.42
N THR A 36 -0.44 18.59 -14.67
CA THR A 36 -1.37 18.88 -13.56
C THR A 36 -0.65 19.53 -12.39
N CYS A 37 0.53 19.02 -12.03
CA CYS A 37 1.41 19.68 -11.05
C CYS A 37 1.83 21.07 -11.55
N PHE A 38 2.17 21.23 -12.84
CA PHE A 38 2.54 22.53 -13.41
C PHE A 38 1.42 23.57 -13.35
N LYS A 39 0.16 23.17 -13.60
CA LYS A 39 -1.05 24.02 -13.58
C LYS A 39 -1.67 24.23 -12.20
N SER A 40 -1.12 23.60 -11.16
CA SER A 40 -1.68 23.70 -9.81
C SER A 40 -1.61 25.15 -9.27
N PRO A 41 -2.52 25.55 -8.36
CA PRO A 41 -2.46 26.87 -7.73
C PRO A 41 -1.16 27.10 -6.96
N ALA A 42 -0.51 26.03 -6.48
CA ALA A 42 0.80 26.08 -5.84
C ALA A 42 1.94 26.49 -6.80
N HIS A 43 1.72 26.47 -8.12
CA HIS A 43 2.65 26.86 -9.16
C HIS A 43 2.00 27.81 -10.21
N ALA A 44 1.04 28.63 -9.78
CA ALA A 44 0.29 29.55 -10.66
C ALA A 44 1.17 30.64 -11.31
N ASN A 45 2.08 31.25 -10.56
CA ASN A 45 2.89 32.39 -11.05
C ASN A 45 3.75 32.07 -12.29
N CYS A 46 4.33 30.87 -12.38
CA CYS A 46 5.17 30.45 -13.50
C CYS A 46 4.37 29.75 -14.61
N SER A 47 3.21 29.18 -14.30
CA SER A 47 2.36 28.55 -15.31
C SER A 47 1.55 29.58 -16.10
N GLU A 48 1.00 30.60 -15.45
CA GLU A 48 0.28 31.70 -16.12
C GLU A 48 1.18 32.53 -17.03
N SER A 49 2.41 32.85 -16.60
CA SER A 49 3.39 33.60 -17.41
C SER A 49 3.76 32.84 -18.69
N PHE A 50 3.91 31.51 -18.58
CA PHE A 50 4.21 30.63 -19.70
C PHE A 50 3.03 30.54 -20.68
N TYR A 51 1.80 30.33 -20.19
CA TYR A 51 0.61 30.27 -21.05
C TYR A 51 0.37 31.60 -21.76
N LYS A 52 0.52 32.73 -21.07
CA LYS A 52 0.39 34.05 -21.68
C LYS A 52 1.41 34.26 -22.79
N LYS A 53 2.68 33.92 -22.56
CA LYS A 53 3.74 34.03 -23.59
C LYS A 53 3.48 33.11 -24.78
N GLN A 54 3.00 31.89 -24.54
CA GLN A 54 2.69 30.93 -25.60
C GLN A 54 1.55 31.44 -26.49
N ILE A 55 0.44 31.89 -25.88
CA ILE A 55 -0.71 32.48 -26.59
C ILE A 55 -0.29 33.74 -27.34
N GLU A 56 0.49 34.64 -26.73
CA GLU A 56 1.00 35.83 -27.43
C GLU A 56 1.90 35.46 -28.62
N SER A 57 2.68 34.38 -28.52
CA SER A 57 3.55 33.92 -29.61
C SER A 57 2.78 33.22 -30.73
N ASP A 58 1.74 32.45 -30.39
CA ASP A 58 0.88 31.76 -31.34
C ASP A 58 0.02 32.79 -32.09
N VAL A 59 -0.53 33.79 -31.39
CA VAL A 59 -1.25 34.91 -32.03
C VAL A 59 -0.32 35.75 -32.90
N ARG A 60 0.94 36.00 -32.48
CA ARG A 60 1.92 36.75 -33.29
C ARG A 60 2.45 35.99 -34.49
N SER A 61 2.50 34.66 -34.42
CA SER A 61 2.93 33.82 -35.55
C SER A 61 1.79 33.63 -36.55
N ASP A 62 0.57 33.40 -36.07
CA ASP A 62 -0.62 33.27 -36.90
C ASP A 62 -1.03 34.60 -37.55
N SER A 63 -0.78 35.75 -36.89
CA SER A 63 -0.99 37.08 -37.49
C SER A 63 0.07 37.52 -38.51
N LYS A 64 1.19 36.81 -38.63
CA LYS A 64 2.20 37.04 -39.68
C LYS A 64 1.96 36.20 -40.95
N SER A 65 1.14 35.16 -40.85
CA SER A 65 0.90 34.21 -41.96
C SER A 65 -0.45 34.37 -42.66
N LYS A 66 -1.33 35.27 -42.21
CA LYS A 66 -2.67 35.47 -42.79
C LYS A 66 -2.75 36.74 -43.62
N SER A 67 -3.22 36.61 -44.86
CA SER A 67 -3.55 37.75 -45.74
C SER A 67 -4.61 38.63 -45.07
N ALA A 68 -4.62 39.94 -45.36
CA ALA A 68 -5.56 40.90 -44.78
C ALA A 68 -7.04 40.46 -44.90
N GLU A 69 -7.34 39.66 -45.92
CA GLU A 69 -8.65 39.08 -46.20
C GLU A 69 -9.06 37.96 -45.22
N GLU A 70 -8.14 37.11 -44.78
CA GLU A 70 -8.41 36.10 -43.73
C GLU A 70 -8.60 36.76 -42.36
N ARG A 71 -7.88 37.86 -42.10
CA ARG A 71 -8.06 38.63 -40.87
C ARG A 71 -9.44 39.30 -40.82
N LEU A 72 -9.93 39.79 -41.95
CA LEU A 72 -11.31 40.30 -42.08
C LEU A 72 -12.34 39.19 -41.86
N LYS A 73 -12.13 38.00 -42.43
CA LYS A 73 -13.00 36.83 -42.22
C LYS A 73 -13.03 36.37 -40.76
N MET A 74 -11.89 36.38 -40.08
CA MET A 74 -11.80 36.02 -38.66
C MET A 74 -12.47 37.07 -37.77
N MET A 75 -12.34 38.36 -38.10
CA MET A 75 -13.06 39.44 -37.42
C MET A 75 -14.57 39.36 -37.67
N GLU A 76 -15.00 38.95 -38.86
CA GLU A 76 -16.41 38.73 -39.20
C GLU A 76 -17.00 37.53 -38.45
N ILE A 77 -16.25 36.42 -38.32
CA ILE A 77 -16.67 35.25 -37.52
C ILE A 77 -16.77 35.61 -36.03
N LEU A 78 -15.81 36.35 -35.48
CA LEU A 78 -15.85 36.81 -34.08
C LEU A 78 -17.01 37.76 -33.84
N LYS A 79 -17.28 38.69 -34.78
CA LYS A 79 -18.43 39.59 -34.72
C LYS A 79 -19.75 38.82 -34.75
N ARG A 80 -19.84 37.79 -35.58
CA ARG A 80 -21.01 36.91 -35.67
C ARG A 80 -21.22 36.11 -34.39
N PHE A 81 -20.14 35.67 -33.74
CA PHE A 81 -20.21 34.97 -32.45
C PHE A 81 -20.63 35.89 -31.30
N GLU A 82 -20.21 37.16 -31.34
CA GLU A 82 -20.61 38.18 -30.36
C GLU A 82 -22.07 38.62 -30.59
N GLU A 83 -22.52 38.69 -31.83
CA GLU A 83 -23.94 38.90 -32.20
C GLU A 83 -24.81 37.70 -31.78
N ASP A 84 -24.39 36.46 -32.06
CA ASP A 84 -25.10 35.24 -31.65
C ASP A 84 -25.17 35.09 -30.12
N ASN A 85 -24.10 35.47 -29.40
CA ASN A 85 -24.06 35.42 -27.93
C ASN A 85 -24.80 36.61 -27.28
N SER A 86 -25.01 37.70 -28.01
CA SER A 86 -25.75 38.87 -27.54
C SER A 86 -27.23 38.84 -27.95
N GLU A 87 -27.63 37.96 -28.88
CA GLU A 87 -29.02 37.66 -29.26
C GLU A 87 -29.64 36.48 -28.48
N GLN A 88 -28.85 35.71 -27.71
CA GLN A 88 -29.36 34.76 -26.71
C GLN A 88 -29.79 35.46 -25.41
N GLY A 89 -30.76 36.36 -25.54
CA GLY A 89 -31.65 36.78 -24.47
C GLY A 89 -33.00 36.09 -24.64
N VAL A 90 -33.24 35.05 -23.83
CA VAL A 90 -34.54 34.37 -23.59
C VAL A 90 -35.12 33.58 -24.77
N GLY A 91 -35.00 32.25 -24.71
CA GLY A 91 -35.76 31.34 -25.56
C GLY A 91 -35.30 29.90 -25.43
N ASP A 92 -36.04 29.16 -24.60
CA ASP A 92 -36.32 27.71 -24.58
C ASP A 92 -35.64 26.79 -25.62
N ASP A 93 -35.35 25.57 -25.18
CA ASP A 93 -34.76 24.42 -25.90
C ASP A 93 -33.23 24.30 -25.91
N LYS A 94 -32.71 23.66 -24.85
CA LYS A 94 -31.74 22.54 -24.88
C LYS A 94 -31.52 22.02 -23.44
N GLU A 95 -32.48 21.23 -23.00
CA GLU A 95 -32.20 20.06 -22.15
C GLU A 95 -31.41 19.05 -23.02
N ASP A 96 -30.71 18.09 -22.40
CA ASP A 96 -30.04 16.92 -23.00
C ASP A 96 -28.49 16.90 -23.01
N GLU A 97 -27.81 17.45 -22.00
CA GLU A 97 -26.46 16.95 -21.62
C GLU A 97 -26.30 16.63 -20.12
N ASP A 98 -27.36 16.79 -19.30
CA ASP A 98 -27.35 16.54 -17.84
C ASP A 98 -28.30 15.41 -17.37
N GLU A 99 -28.98 14.67 -18.26
CA GLU A 99 -30.02 13.69 -17.86
C GLU A 99 -29.50 12.35 -17.29
N ASP A 100 -28.25 11.97 -17.55
CA ASP A 100 -27.75 10.63 -17.18
C ASP A 100 -27.28 10.51 -15.72
N GLU A 101 -26.67 11.57 -15.17
CA GLU A 101 -26.16 11.56 -13.78
C GLU A 101 -27.32 11.64 -12.77
N ASP A 102 -28.37 12.35 -13.16
CA ASP A 102 -29.61 12.59 -12.42
C ASP A 102 -30.52 11.34 -12.34
N ASP A 103 -30.49 10.44 -13.34
CA ASP A 103 -31.28 9.19 -13.36
C ASP A 103 -30.70 8.13 -12.41
N LEU A 104 -29.37 8.00 -12.37
CA LEU A 104 -28.66 7.06 -11.50
C LEU A 104 -28.88 7.36 -10.01
N GLU A 105 -28.69 8.60 -9.59
CA GLU A 105 -28.89 9.00 -8.19
C GLU A 105 -30.35 8.76 -7.74
N LYS A 106 -31.32 9.02 -8.63
CA LYS A 106 -32.75 8.75 -8.38
C LYS A 106 -33.05 7.24 -8.30
N ARG A 107 -32.41 6.40 -9.12
CA ARG A 107 -32.59 4.94 -9.11
C ARG A 107 -31.96 4.26 -7.88
N PHE A 108 -30.87 4.81 -7.37
CA PHE A 108 -30.20 4.32 -6.16
C PHE A 108 -30.71 4.97 -4.86
N ALA A 109 -31.59 5.97 -4.95
CA ALA A 109 -32.18 6.65 -3.80
C ALA A 109 -32.90 5.65 -2.88
N GLY A 110 -32.42 5.54 -1.63
CA GLY A 110 -33.03 4.70 -0.59
C GLY A 110 -32.62 3.23 -0.62
N ILE A 111 -31.66 2.84 -1.46
CA ILE A 111 -31.08 1.50 -1.46
C ILE A 111 -29.88 1.45 -0.53
N ASP A 112 -29.94 0.57 0.47
CA ASP A 112 -28.80 0.27 1.30
C ASP A 112 -27.88 -0.72 0.57
N ILE A 113 -26.77 -0.20 0.04
CA ILE A 113 -25.76 -0.97 -0.71
C ILE A 113 -25.18 -2.11 0.14
N ALA A 114 -25.08 -1.94 1.46
CA ALA A 114 -24.45 -2.92 2.35
C ALA A 114 -25.32 -4.15 2.63
N SER A 115 -26.64 -4.05 2.48
CA SER A 115 -27.59 -5.15 2.75
C SER A 115 -28.26 -5.72 1.49
N THR A 116 -28.08 -5.07 0.34
CA THR A 116 -28.71 -5.46 -0.93
C THR A 116 -27.88 -6.51 -1.69
N SER A 117 -28.55 -7.48 -2.32
CA SER A 117 -27.84 -8.54 -3.06
C SER A 117 -27.13 -8.01 -4.32
N PRO A 118 -25.95 -8.53 -4.69
CA PRO A 118 -25.19 -8.07 -5.86
C PRO A 118 -25.98 -8.15 -7.17
N ASN A 119 -26.83 -9.16 -7.33
CA ASN A 119 -27.67 -9.32 -8.53
C ASN A 119 -28.75 -8.24 -8.63
N THR A 120 -29.26 -7.77 -7.49
CA THR A 120 -30.24 -6.68 -7.44
C THR A 120 -29.58 -5.36 -7.84
N LEU A 121 -28.40 -5.06 -7.27
CA LEU A 121 -27.60 -3.89 -7.65
C LEU A 121 -27.25 -3.90 -9.15
N TRP A 122 -26.86 -5.07 -9.68
CA TRP A 122 -26.58 -5.24 -11.10
C TRP A 122 -27.81 -4.97 -11.97
N SER A 123 -28.98 -5.47 -11.56
CA SER A 123 -30.23 -5.29 -12.30
C SER A 123 -30.72 -3.84 -12.37
N LEU A 124 -30.31 -3.02 -11.40
CA LEU A 124 -30.68 -1.62 -11.29
C LEU A 124 -29.86 -0.71 -12.20
N LEU A 125 -28.71 -1.17 -12.71
CA LEU A 125 -27.88 -0.47 -13.70
C LEU A 125 -28.45 -0.62 -15.12
N SER A 126 -28.29 0.40 -15.96
CA SER A 126 -28.68 0.41 -17.37
C SER A 126 -27.71 -0.44 -18.22
N GLU A 127 -28.07 -0.75 -19.46
CA GLU A 127 -27.20 -1.56 -20.33
C GLU A 127 -25.88 -0.84 -20.64
N SER A 128 -25.90 0.48 -20.85
CA SER A 128 -24.70 1.30 -21.09
C SER A 128 -23.80 1.36 -19.85
N GLU A 129 -24.35 1.55 -18.66
CA GLU A 129 -23.60 1.58 -17.40
C GLU A 129 -22.93 0.23 -17.10
N ARG A 130 -23.63 -0.88 -17.37
CA ARG A 130 -23.07 -2.23 -17.21
C ARG A 130 -21.92 -2.47 -18.17
N ASP A 131 -22.08 -2.07 -19.43
CA ASP A 131 -21.03 -2.22 -20.44
C ASP A 131 -19.81 -1.35 -20.11
N GLU A 132 -20.04 -0.14 -19.61
CA GLU A 132 -18.97 0.74 -19.11
C GLU A 132 -18.23 0.11 -17.93
N PHE A 133 -18.95 -0.42 -16.94
CA PHE A 133 -18.36 -1.12 -15.81
C PHE A 133 -17.57 -2.36 -16.24
N VAL A 134 -18.12 -3.20 -17.13
CA VAL A 134 -17.42 -4.40 -17.63
C VAL A 134 -16.15 -4.00 -18.40
N ARG A 135 -16.22 -2.96 -19.23
CA ARG A 135 -15.06 -2.42 -19.96
C ARG A 135 -14.00 -1.89 -19.00
N CYS A 136 -14.41 -1.22 -17.93
CA CYS A 136 -13.53 -0.77 -16.85
C CYS A 136 -12.82 -1.96 -16.17
N LEU A 137 -13.53 -3.05 -15.88
CA LEU A 137 -12.94 -4.25 -15.27
C LEU A 137 -12.02 -5.03 -16.22
N GLN A 138 -12.30 -5.03 -17.53
CA GLN A 138 -11.50 -5.75 -18.52
C GLN A 138 -10.16 -5.08 -18.84
N ASP A 139 -10.07 -3.76 -18.68
CA ASP A 139 -8.84 -3.00 -18.86
C ASP A 139 -8.43 -2.26 -17.58
N PRO A 140 -7.63 -2.90 -16.71
CA PRO A 140 -7.09 -2.27 -15.50
C PRO A 140 -6.15 -1.08 -15.80
N SER A 141 -5.69 -0.93 -17.04
CA SER A 141 -4.78 0.14 -17.46
C SER A 141 -5.51 1.37 -18.03
N SER A 142 -6.82 1.27 -18.25
CA SER A 142 -7.65 2.41 -18.69
C SER A 142 -7.63 3.54 -17.66
N ASN A 143 -7.79 4.77 -18.13
CA ASN A 143 -7.76 5.97 -17.28
C ASN A 143 -8.87 5.94 -16.20
N LEU A 144 -10.09 5.56 -16.58
CA LEU A 144 -11.24 5.42 -15.67
C LEU A 144 -10.97 4.35 -14.60
N SER A 145 -10.45 3.18 -15.00
CA SER A 145 -10.10 2.10 -14.07
C SER A 145 -9.04 2.53 -13.08
N GLN A 146 -8.00 3.23 -13.56
CA GLN A 146 -6.96 3.77 -12.69
C GLN A 146 -7.52 4.83 -11.74
N GLU A 147 -8.37 5.74 -12.21
CA GLU A 147 -9.00 6.76 -11.38
C GLU A 147 -9.84 6.16 -10.26
N LEU A 148 -10.70 5.19 -10.59
CA LEU A 148 -11.53 4.50 -9.60
C LEU A 148 -10.68 3.72 -8.58
N LEU A 149 -9.67 2.97 -9.04
CA LEU A 149 -8.75 2.23 -8.18
C LEU A 149 -7.86 3.13 -7.30
N LEU A 150 -7.64 4.38 -7.73
CA LEU A 150 -6.84 5.37 -7.02
C LEU A 150 -7.68 6.32 -6.15
N SER A 151 -9.01 6.23 -6.18
CA SER A 151 -9.88 7.07 -5.35
C SER A 151 -9.59 6.86 -3.86
N GLU A 152 -9.47 7.96 -3.12
CA GLU A 152 -9.10 7.92 -1.70
C GLU A 152 -10.21 7.23 -0.87
N GLU A 153 -11.46 7.32 -1.32
CA GLU A 153 -12.63 6.66 -0.76
C GLU A 153 -12.55 5.13 -0.88
N LEU A 154 -12.26 4.61 -2.08
CA LEU A 154 -12.11 3.16 -2.31
C LEU A 154 -10.90 2.60 -1.56
N GLN A 155 -9.79 3.33 -1.54
CA GLN A 155 -8.60 2.94 -0.80
C GLN A 155 -8.84 2.91 0.71
N ARG A 156 -9.72 3.76 1.22
CA ARG A 156 -10.08 3.80 2.65
C ARG A 156 -11.11 2.74 3.02
N GLU A 157 -12.08 2.45 2.15
CA GLU A 157 -13.23 1.60 2.48
C GLU A 157 -13.08 0.14 2.06
N LEU A 158 -12.39 -0.16 0.94
CA LEU A 158 -12.31 -1.52 0.39
C LEU A 158 -10.97 -2.24 0.62
N VAL A 159 -9.88 -1.52 0.92
CA VAL A 159 -8.55 -2.13 1.07
C VAL A 159 -8.09 -1.98 2.52
N PRO A 160 -8.42 -2.94 3.42
CA PRO A 160 -7.87 -2.92 4.76
C PRO A 160 -6.35 -2.94 4.67
N ARG A 161 -5.70 -1.95 5.30
CA ARG A 161 -4.24 -1.95 5.42
C ARG A 161 -3.80 -3.24 6.11
N PRO A 162 -2.64 -3.81 5.72
CA PRO A 162 -2.11 -4.96 6.43
C PRO A 162 -1.98 -4.66 7.93
N TRP A 163 -2.38 -5.60 8.79
CA TRP A 163 -2.47 -5.34 10.23
C TRP A 163 -1.15 -4.95 10.90
N TRP A 164 -0.02 -5.24 10.26
CA TRP A 164 1.32 -4.88 10.74
C TRP A 164 1.74 -3.45 10.40
N GLU A 165 0.99 -2.72 9.58
CA GLU A 165 1.29 -1.31 9.28
C GLU A 165 0.74 -0.37 10.37
N SER A 166 -0.42 -0.69 10.98
CA SER A 166 -1.00 0.09 12.09
C SER A 166 -0.18 0.04 13.38
N ALA A 167 0.70 -0.96 13.55
CA ALA A 167 1.56 -1.07 14.73
C ALA A 167 2.69 -0.01 14.81
N SER A 168 2.80 0.85 13.78
CA SER A 168 3.88 1.83 13.62
C SER A 168 3.47 3.29 13.88
N GLU A 169 2.18 3.57 14.03
CA GLU A 169 1.68 4.86 14.53
C GLU A 169 1.42 4.72 16.03
N ASP A 170 1.80 5.72 16.82
CA ASP A 170 1.65 5.74 18.27
C ASP A 170 0.18 5.59 18.68
N ILE A 171 -0.29 4.35 18.86
CA ILE A 171 -1.58 4.06 19.47
C ILE A 171 -1.51 4.58 20.92
N PRO A 172 -2.31 5.58 21.32
CA PRO A 172 -2.40 5.97 22.72
C PRO A 172 -2.82 4.74 23.52
N ALA A 173 -2.04 4.41 24.54
CA ALA A 173 -2.17 3.20 25.36
C ALA A 173 -3.47 3.19 26.18
N HIS A 174 -4.63 3.08 25.55
CA HIS A 174 -5.94 2.85 26.17
C HIS A 174 -6.87 2.12 25.19
N SER A 175 -6.49 0.91 24.77
CA SER A 175 -7.46 -0.08 24.29
C SER A 175 -7.72 -1.08 25.42
N ASP A 176 -8.28 -0.58 26.52
CA ASP A 176 -8.99 -1.44 27.45
C ASP A 176 -10.29 -1.84 26.75
N ALA A 177 -10.58 -3.13 26.75
CA ALA A 177 -11.68 -3.72 26.02
C ALA A 177 -13.02 -3.00 26.31
N LEU A 178 -13.51 -2.21 25.37
CA LEU A 178 -14.90 -1.77 25.39
C LEU A 178 -15.78 -2.89 24.85
N ILE A 179 -16.28 -3.66 25.82
CA ILE A 179 -17.53 -4.40 25.75
C ILE A 179 -18.55 -3.56 24.98
N ARG A 180 -19.07 -4.12 23.88
CA ARG A 180 -20.25 -3.62 23.16
C ARG A 180 -21.38 -3.40 24.17
N ASP A 181 -21.61 -2.15 24.55
CA ASP A 181 -22.89 -1.72 25.08
C ASP A 181 -23.66 -1.04 23.95
N ALA A 182 -24.71 -1.70 23.49
CA ALA A 182 -25.54 -1.25 22.40
C ALA A 182 -26.47 -0.15 22.92
N GLY A 183 -26.08 1.10 22.72
CA GLY A 183 -27.01 2.22 22.83
C GLY A 183 -26.39 3.49 23.36
N GLN A 184 -25.87 4.33 22.47
CA GLN A 184 -26.30 5.72 22.35
C GLN A 184 -25.53 6.41 21.22
N SER A 185 -26.31 7.11 20.42
CA SER A 185 -25.94 8.04 19.35
C SER A 185 -24.90 9.08 19.79
N GLY A 186 -23.78 9.14 19.07
CA GLY A 186 -22.78 10.20 19.10
C GLY A 186 -21.78 9.98 17.97
N ASN A 187 -21.69 10.92 17.04
CA ASN A 187 -20.81 10.93 15.87
C ASN A 187 -19.32 11.03 16.26
N ASP A 188 -18.72 9.92 16.69
CA ASP A 188 -17.28 9.72 16.64
C ASP A 188 -17.01 8.37 15.93
N ILE A 189 -16.97 8.42 14.59
CA ILE A 189 -16.59 7.27 13.78
C ILE A 189 -15.06 7.14 13.90
N PHE A 190 -14.60 6.31 14.85
CA PHE A 190 -13.23 5.84 14.91
C PHE A 190 -12.96 4.97 13.67
N TYR A 191 -12.38 5.56 12.62
CA TYR A 191 -11.88 4.84 11.45
C TYR A 191 -10.49 4.26 11.74
N GLU A 192 -10.42 3.14 12.47
CA GLU A 192 -9.22 2.29 12.45
C GLU A 192 -9.56 0.84 12.80
N ASN A 193 -10.36 0.18 11.95
CA ASN A 193 -10.69 -1.24 12.12
C ASN A 193 -9.60 -2.13 11.52
N THR A 194 -8.35 -1.96 11.98
CA THR A 194 -7.29 -2.92 11.72
C THR A 194 -7.43 -4.06 12.71
N TYR A 195 -8.06 -5.15 12.28
CA TYR A 195 -8.27 -6.32 13.13
C TYR A 195 -6.99 -7.16 13.24
N LEU A 196 -6.51 -7.33 14.46
CA LEU A 196 -5.36 -8.19 14.74
C LEU A 196 -5.80 -9.67 14.74
N PRO A 197 -5.00 -10.59 14.17
CA PRO A 197 -5.34 -12.02 14.22
C PRO A 197 -5.46 -12.55 15.65
N GLU A 198 -6.33 -13.53 15.86
CA GLU A 198 -6.44 -14.23 17.14
C GLU A 198 -5.20 -15.11 17.36
N LEU A 199 -4.62 -15.10 18.57
CA LEU A 199 -3.42 -15.85 18.89
C LEU A 199 -3.72 -17.35 19.04
N ILE A 200 -2.85 -18.20 18.48
CA ILE A 200 -2.88 -19.64 18.68
C ILE A 200 -2.41 -20.01 20.09
N ASP A 201 -3.07 -20.99 20.72
CA ASP A 201 -2.61 -21.58 21.97
C ASP A 201 -1.38 -22.46 21.76
N ILE A 202 -0.27 -22.10 22.40
CA ILE A 202 0.99 -22.85 22.33
C ILE A 202 1.24 -23.53 23.68
N PRO A 203 1.25 -24.88 23.73
CA PRO A 203 1.59 -25.61 24.95
C PRO A 203 3.03 -25.31 25.39
N SER A 204 3.22 -25.03 26.69
CA SER A 204 4.54 -24.72 27.26
C SER A 204 5.56 -25.84 27.09
N THR A 205 5.11 -27.09 26.90
CA THR A 205 5.96 -28.26 26.66
C THR A 205 6.67 -28.25 25.31
N MET A 206 6.16 -27.49 24.34
CA MET A 206 6.77 -27.38 23.01
C MET A 206 7.84 -26.29 22.94
N VAL A 207 7.81 -25.33 23.88
CA VAL A 207 8.76 -24.23 23.95
C VAL A 207 10.03 -24.72 24.65
N LYS A 208 11.15 -24.65 23.94
CA LYS A 208 12.46 -25.06 24.46
C LYS A 208 13.25 -23.81 24.86
N PRO A 209 14.00 -23.85 25.97
CA PRO A 209 14.81 -22.71 26.40
C PRO A 209 15.94 -22.37 25.40
N LEU A 210 16.34 -23.33 24.56
CA LEU A 210 17.24 -23.10 23.43
C LEU A 210 16.78 -23.95 22.24
N PRO A 211 16.72 -23.40 21.02
CA PRO A 211 16.34 -24.16 19.85
C PRO A 211 17.42 -25.22 19.55
N SER A 212 17.04 -26.49 19.67
CA SER A 212 17.87 -27.62 19.28
C SER A 212 17.56 -28.00 17.84
N GLY A 213 18.51 -27.84 16.92
CA GLY A 213 18.38 -28.20 15.52
C GLY A 213 18.92 -27.13 14.56
N PRO A 214 18.81 -27.35 13.24
CA PRO A 214 19.15 -26.35 12.25
C PRO A 214 18.25 -25.11 12.39
N PRO A 215 18.75 -23.91 12.05
CA PRO A 215 17.99 -22.67 12.22
C PRO A 215 16.79 -22.63 11.28
N LEU A 216 15.58 -22.67 11.84
CA LEU A 216 14.33 -22.59 11.08
C LEU A 216 13.90 -21.17 10.73
N ILE A 217 14.68 -20.17 11.18
CA ILE A 217 14.41 -18.74 10.97
C ILE A 217 14.37 -18.37 9.47
N TYR A 218 15.10 -19.08 8.61
CA TYR A 218 15.08 -18.83 7.16
C TYR A 218 13.82 -19.39 6.50
N ASN A 219 13.34 -20.54 6.94
CA ASN A 219 12.02 -21.04 6.55
C ASN A 219 10.90 -20.12 7.05
N LEU A 220 11.06 -19.56 8.26
CA LEU A 220 10.15 -18.57 8.80
C LEU A 220 10.13 -17.28 7.96
N CYS A 221 11.29 -16.82 7.50
CA CYS A 221 11.39 -15.73 6.52
C CYS A 221 10.59 -16.03 5.26
N ALA A 222 10.75 -17.22 4.66
CA ALA A 222 9.96 -17.64 3.50
C ALA A 222 8.44 -17.65 3.79
N ILE A 223 8.02 -18.12 4.97
CA ILE A 223 6.61 -18.09 5.40
C ILE A 223 6.10 -16.65 5.50
N CYS A 224 6.86 -15.75 6.12
CA CYS A 224 6.47 -14.34 6.27
C CYS A 224 6.41 -13.60 4.93
N ILE A 225 7.35 -13.86 4.00
CA ILE A 225 7.28 -13.30 2.63
C ILE A 225 6.03 -13.80 1.92
N ALA A 226 5.75 -15.10 1.98
CA ALA A 226 4.56 -15.67 1.36
C ALA A 226 3.27 -15.12 1.98
N TYR A 227 3.22 -14.97 3.29
CA TYR A 227 2.09 -14.37 4.00
C TYR A 227 1.85 -12.92 3.57
N ALA A 228 2.89 -12.07 3.63
CA ALA A 228 2.81 -10.68 3.20
C ALA A 228 2.37 -10.55 1.74
N PHE A 229 2.90 -11.43 0.86
CA PHE A 229 2.51 -11.47 -0.54
C PHE A 229 1.03 -11.81 -0.73
N VAL A 230 0.53 -12.85 -0.07
CA VAL A 230 -0.87 -13.28 -0.21
C VAL A 230 -1.82 -12.22 0.35
N THR A 231 -1.50 -11.63 1.51
CA THR A 231 -2.27 -10.52 2.09
C THR A 231 -2.34 -9.34 1.15
N ARG A 232 -1.22 -8.90 0.58
CA ARG A 232 -1.21 -7.77 -0.37
C ARG A 232 -1.89 -8.09 -1.70
N ARG A 233 -1.70 -9.31 -2.22
CA ARG A 233 -2.28 -9.73 -3.51
C ARG A 233 -3.80 -9.83 -3.45
N LEU A 234 -4.34 -10.27 -2.31
CA LEU A 234 -5.78 -10.44 -2.11
C LEU A 234 -6.42 -9.27 -1.37
N ALA A 235 -5.65 -8.24 -1.01
CA ALA A 235 -6.11 -7.11 -0.20
C ALA A 235 -6.90 -7.54 1.06
N THR A 236 -6.51 -8.67 1.66
CA THR A 236 -7.26 -9.33 2.74
C THR A 236 -6.39 -9.39 3.98
N SER A 237 -6.79 -8.67 5.03
CA SER A 237 -6.08 -8.63 6.31
C SER A 237 -7.05 -8.66 7.48
N PRO A 238 -6.94 -9.62 8.42
CA PRO A 238 -6.19 -10.88 8.34
C PRO A 238 -6.63 -11.79 7.18
N LEU A 239 -5.82 -12.81 6.83
CA LEU A 239 -6.17 -13.79 5.79
C LEU A 239 -7.28 -14.74 6.24
N ALA A 240 -7.34 -15.09 7.53
CA ALA A 240 -8.43 -15.87 8.05
C ALA A 240 -9.68 -14.98 8.27
N PRO A 241 -10.88 -15.43 7.86
CA PRO A 241 -12.11 -14.70 8.11
C PRO A 241 -12.34 -14.54 9.62
N ILE A 242 -12.65 -13.29 10.02
CA ILE A 242 -12.93 -12.94 11.42
C ILE A 242 -14.31 -13.46 11.84
N ASN A 243 -15.30 -13.37 10.95
CA ASN A 243 -16.68 -13.80 11.17
C ASN A 243 -17.03 -15.01 10.29
N ALA A 244 -17.68 -16.02 10.89
CA ALA A 244 -18.08 -17.26 10.21
C ALA A 244 -19.33 -17.13 9.32
N ASP A 245 -19.96 -15.95 9.29
CA ASP A 245 -21.33 -15.79 8.77
C ASP A 245 -21.42 -15.78 7.24
N SER A 246 -20.31 -15.67 6.49
CA SER A 246 -20.18 -16.12 5.09
C SER A 246 -18.75 -15.90 4.57
N PRO A 247 -17.74 -16.69 5.01
CA PRO A 247 -16.48 -16.70 4.28
C PRO A 247 -16.74 -17.22 2.87
N SER A 248 -16.38 -16.44 1.85
CA SER A 248 -16.34 -16.93 0.47
C SER A 248 -15.41 -18.14 0.43
N TYR A 249 -15.97 -19.33 0.20
CA TYR A 249 -15.20 -20.58 0.08
C TYR A 249 -14.10 -20.45 -0.98
N GLN A 250 -14.38 -19.67 -2.03
CA GLN A 250 -13.46 -19.44 -3.14
C GLN A 250 -12.22 -18.66 -2.68
N ASP A 251 -12.38 -17.68 -1.80
CA ASP A 251 -11.29 -16.84 -1.32
C ASP A 251 -10.33 -17.66 -0.44
N ILE A 252 -10.87 -18.47 0.47
CA ILE A 252 -10.07 -19.37 1.31
C ILE A 252 -9.29 -20.39 0.46
N GLU A 253 -9.93 -20.95 -0.56
CA GLU A 253 -9.27 -21.92 -1.42
C GLU A 253 -8.18 -21.28 -2.28
N GLU A 254 -8.39 -20.04 -2.73
CA GLU A 254 -7.38 -19.25 -3.44
C GLU A 254 -6.18 -18.90 -2.53
N VAL A 255 -6.43 -18.50 -1.29
CA VAL A 255 -5.38 -18.30 -0.27
C VAL A 255 -4.55 -19.58 -0.10
N LYS A 256 -5.21 -20.74 0.06
CA LYS A 256 -4.52 -22.04 0.18
C LYS A 256 -3.72 -22.38 -1.07
N ARG A 257 -4.28 -22.12 -2.26
CA ARG A 257 -3.61 -22.38 -3.55
C ARG A 257 -2.33 -21.54 -3.69
N LEU A 258 -2.40 -20.25 -3.36
CA LEU A 258 -1.23 -19.36 -3.38
C LEU A 258 -0.17 -19.78 -2.34
N LEU A 259 -0.58 -20.09 -1.11
CA LEU A 259 0.33 -20.59 -0.08
C LEU A 259 0.98 -21.92 -0.48
N ALA A 260 0.24 -22.83 -1.11
CA ALA A 260 0.77 -24.10 -1.58
C ALA A 260 1.80 -23.95 -2.69
N HIS A 261 1.62 -22.93 -3.54
CA HIS A 261 2.56 -22.59 -4.58
C HIS A 261 3.85 -21.97 -4.03
N LEU A 262 3.73 -21.05 -3.06
CA LEU A 262 4.86 -20.28 -2.52
C LEU A 262 5.66 -21.03 -1.46
N VAL A 263 4.98 -21.70 -0.53
CA VAL A 263 5.60 -22.43 0.59
C VAL A 263 5.17 -23.91 0.58
N PRO A 264 5.51 -24.67 -0.48
CA PRO A 264 5.11 -26.07 -0.61
C PRO A 264 5.64 -26.95 0.53
N PHE A 265 6.74 -26.54 1.17
CA PHE A 265 7.31 -27.26 2.30
C PHE A 265 6.41 -27.26 3.54
N LEU A 266 5.54 -26.27 3.67
CA LEU A 266 4.53 -26.22 4.71
C LEU A 266 3.39 -27.19 4.37
N MET A 267 2.97 -27.24 3.11
CA MET A 267 1.84 -28.04 2.64
C MET A 267 2.14 -29.54 2.51
N ASP A 268 3.30 -29.91 1.98
CA ASP A 268 3.66 -31.31 1.75
C ASP A 268 4.13 -31.98 3.05
N ARG A 269 3.42 -33.04 3.45
CA ARG A 269 3.72 -33.81 4.67
C ARG A 269 5.14 -34.39 4.68
N LYS A 270 5.73 -34.68 3.53
CA LYS A 270 7.07 -35.30 3.41
C LYS A 270 8.18 -34.31 3.11
N SER A 271 7.87 -33.02 2.96
CA SER A 271 8.88 -32.04 2.63
C SER A 271 9.89 -31.87 3.76
N THR A 272 11.16 -31.91 3.40
CA THR A 272 12.32 -31.69 4.27
C THR A 272 13.11 -30.44 3.86
N VAL A 273 12.47 -29.51 3.15
CA VAL A 273 13.13 -28.28 2.68
C VAL A 273 13.56 -27.46 3.89
N LEU A 274 14.83 -27.12 3.91
CA LEU A 274 15.44 -26.30 4.93
C LEU A 274 16.32 -25.24 4.24
N HIS A 275 15.93 -23.98 4.38
CA HIS A 275 16.75 -22.88 3.90
C HIS A 275 17.89 -22.64 4.90
N THR A 276 19.09 -22.43 4.38
CA THR A 276 20.31 -22.25 5.19
C THR A 276 20.77 -20.80 5.25
N THR A 277 20.23 -19.94 4.38
CA THR A 277 20.55 -18.51 4.29
C THR A 277 19.31 -17.69 3.92
N VAL A 278 19.36 -16.39 4.17
CA VAL A 278 18.30 -15.44 3.77
C VAL A 278 18.16 -15.39 2.26
N SER A 279 19.28 -15.31 1.52
CA SER A 279 19.28 -15.36 0.05
C SER A 279 18.60 -16.61 -0.49
N ALA A 280 18.87 -17.79 0.08
CA ALA A 280 18.24 -19.04 -0.37
C ALA A 280 16.72 -19.06 -0.16
N ALA A 281 16.22 -18.41 0.89
CA ALA A 281 14.78 -18.26 1.12
C ALA A 281 14.15 -17.26 0.14
N ILE A 282 14.81 -16.11 -0.06
CA ILE A 282 14.39 -15.08 -1.01
C ILE A 282 14.35 -15.64 -2.44
N ASP A 283 15.42 -16.30 -2.89
CA ASP A 283 15.55 -16.81 -4.25
C ASP A 283 14.50 -17.91 -4.53
N ASP A 284 14.22 -18.78 -3.56
CA ASP A 284 13.18 -19.80 -3.69
C ASP A 284 11.79 -19.17 -3.88
N ILE A 285 11.41 -18.21 -3.02
CA ILE A 285 10.12 -17.51 -3.17
C ILE A 285 10.07 -16.72 -4.47
N TRP A 286 11.10 -15.94 -4.79
CA TRP A 286 11.18 -15.14 -6.01
C TRP A 286 11.06 -16.00 -7.28
N SER A 287 11.64 -17.21 -7.27
CA SER A 287 11.53 -18.14 -8.41
C SER A 287 10.11 -18.65 -8.67
N ARG A 288 9.28 -18.68 -7.62
CA ARG A 288 7.89 -19.14 -7.68
C ARG A 288 6.93 -18.00 -8.03
N LEU A 289 7.34 -16.75 -7.84
CA LEU A 289 6.53 -15.60 -8.22
C LEU A 289 6.52 -15.40 -9.73
N ASP A 290 5.36 -14.99 -10.26
CA ASP A 290 5.21 -14.69 -11.67
C ASP A 290 5.86 -13.34 -11.99
N LYS A 291 7.01 -13.39 -12.66
CA LYS A 291 7.82 -12.22 -13.03
C LYS A 291 7.13 -11.28 -14.03
N SER A 292 6.05 -11.73 -14.67
CA SER A 292 5.26 -10.87 -15.56
C SER A 292 4.32 -9.92 -14.78
N THR A 293 3.96 -10.29 -13.55
CA THR A 293 3.03 -9.54 -12.71
C THR A 293 3.71 -8.81 -11.55
N ILE A 294 4.88 -9.29 -11.12
CA ILE A 294 5.57 -8.78 -9.93
C ILE A 294 6.88 -8.13 -10.33
N SER A 295 6.96 -6.82 -10.11
CA SER A 295 8.19 -6.06 -10.29
C SER A 295 9.16 -6.28 -9.13
N SER A 296 10.44 -5.97 -9.37
CA SER A 296 11.47 -5.98 -8.33
C SER A 296 11.17 -4.96 -7.21
N SER A 297 10.48 -3.86 -7.53
CA SER A 297 10.02 -2.88 -6.53
C SER A 297 8.94 -3.46 -5.60
N THR A 298 7.99 -4.24 -6.13
CA THR A 298 6.99 -4.94 -5.29
C THR A 298 7.67 -5.91 -4.34
N PHE A 299 8.68 -6.64 -4.81
CA PHE A 299 9.41 -7.57 -3.94
C PHE A 299 10.19 -6.86 -2.82
N THR A 300 10.68 -5.66 -3.09
CA THR A 300 11.31 -4.81 -2.07
C THR A 300 10.33 -4.46 -0.96
N VAL A 301 9.06 -4.17 -1.30
CA VAL A 301 8.01 -3.93 -0.30
C VAL A 301 7.77 -5.19 0.54
N LEU A 302 7.70 -6.37 -0.09
CA LEU A 302 7.54 -7.64 0.63
C LEU A 302 8.70 -7.93 1.58
N MET A 303 9.93 -7.57 1.23
CA MET A 303 11.08 -7.69 2.14
C MET A 303 10.93 -6.78 3.36
N ARG A 304 10.45 -5.55 3.19
CA ARG A 304 10.17 -4.63 4.30
C ARG A 304 9.03 -5.12 5.18
N ASP A 305 7.96 -5.63 4.60
CA ASP A 305 6.87 -6.26 5.37
C ASP A 305 7.38 -7.41 6.20
N THR A 306 8.19 -8.27 5.58
CA THR A 306 8.79 -9.42 6.24
C THR A 306 9.70 -8.97 7.39
N ALA A 307 10.48 -7.91 7.21
CA ALA A 307 11.28 -7.32 8.28
C ALA A 307 10.38 -6.85 9.44
N THR A 308 9.28 -6.14 9.17
CA THR A 308 8.30 -5.73 10.19
C THR A 308 7.67 -6.91 10.92
N LEU A 309 7.26 -7.96 10.19
CA LEU A 309 6.63 -9.16 10.75
C LEU A 309 7.58 -9.99 11.63
N LEU A 310 8.88 -9.98 11.32
CA LEU A 310 9.91 -10.67 12.09
C LEU A 310 10.49 -9.84 13.23
N ARG A 311 10.33 -8.52 13.20
CA ARG A 311 10.95 -7.61 14.17
C ARG A 311 10.34 -7.79 15.57
N PRO A 312 11.13 -8.21 16.56
CA PRO A 312 10.65 -8.30 17.94
C PRO A 312 10.46 -6.90 18.53
N LEU A 313 9.46 -6.78 19.40
CA LEU A 313 9.15 -5.53 20.08
C LEU A 313 10.31 -5.06 20.95
N SER A 314 10.54 -3.74 20.94
CA SER A 314 11.64 -3.10 21.69
C SER A 314 11.34 -2.92 23.17
N VAL A 315 10.05 -2.88 23.56
CA VAL A 315 9.60 -2.72 24.95
C VAL A 315 8.76 -3.94 25.33
N GLY A 316 9.24 -4.72 26.29
CA GLY A 316 8.45 -5.79 26.91
C GLY A 316 7.51 -5.20 27.96
N VAL A 317 6.22 -5.50 27.86
CA VAL A 317 5.28 -5.20 28.95
C VAL A 317 5.60 -6.17 30.09
N LEU A 318 5.93 -5.65 31.27
CA LEU A 318 6.05 -6.47 32.48
C LEU A 318 4.64 -6.92 32.87
N SER A 319 4.24 -8.13 32.47
CA SER A 319 3.03 -8.75 33.01
C SER A 319 3.22 -8.97 34.51
N SER A 320 2.52 -8.18 35.32
CA SER A 320 2.33 -8.45 36.75
C SER A 320 1.71 -9.83 36.89
N THR A 321 2.51 -10.80 37.34
CA THR A 321 2.11 -12.20 37.56
C THR A 321 0.94 -12.28 38.53
N SER A 322 -0.28 -12.25 38.02
CA SER A 322 -1.47 -12.66 38.75
C SER A 322 -1.72 -14.11 38.34
N GLY A 323 -1.42 -15.03 39.25
CA GLY A 323 -1.39 -16.46 38.99
C GLY A 323 -2.67 -16.97 38.33
N SER A 324 -2.55 -17.43 37.09
CA SER A 324 -3.48 -18.36 36.49
C SER A 324 -2.70 -19.62 36.13
N SER A 325 -3.12 -20.74 36.72
CA SER A 325 -2.60 -22.08 36.47
C SER A 325 -3.09 -22.60 35.11
N THR A 326 -2.64 -22.00 34.02
CA THR A 326 -2.86 -22.52 32.67
C THR A 326 -1.53 -23.02 32.10
N SER A 327 -1.53 -24.23 31.54
CA SER A 327 -0.36 -24.89 30.93
C SER A 327 0.12 -24.23 29.62
N THR A 328 -0.46 -23.10 29.26
CA THR A 328 -0.23 -22.32 28.02
C THR A 328 0.75 -21.18 28.26
N THR A 329 1.50 -20.81 27.22
CA THR A 329 2.49 -19.73 27.29
C THR A 329 1.82 -18.35 27.17
N ASP A 330 2.31 -17.36 27.93
CA ASP A 330 1.88 -15.96 27.77
C ASP A 330 2.52 -15.38 26.51
N ILE A 331 1.79 -15.48 25.40
CA ILE A 331 2.24 -15.02 24.07
C ILE A 331 2.07 -13.50 23.93
N ALA A 332 1.06 -12.92 24.57
CA ALA A 332 0.72 -11.51 24.40
C ALA A 332 1.82 -10.57 24.94
N SER A 333 2.53 -10.97 25.99
CA SER A 333 3.67 -10.23 26.53
C SER A 333 5.01 -10.56 25.86
N HIS A 334 5.07 -11.57 24.98
CA HIS A 334 6.32 -12.07 24.42
C HIS A 334 6.89 -11.10 23.35
N PRO A 335 8.22 -10.81 23.34
CA PRO A 335 8.82 -9.89 22.37
C PRO A 335 8.60 -10.30 20.91
N ASN A 336 8.56 -11.61 20.63
CA ASN A 336 8.38 -12.16 19.27
C ASN A 336 6.90 -12.33 18.87
N ARG A 337 5.94 -11.71 19.59
CA ARG A 337 4.49 -11.92 19.36
C ARG A 337 4.02 -11.56 17.95
N THR A 338 4.64 -10.56 17.31
CA THR A 338 4.32 -10.12 15.95
C THR A 338 4.36 -11.28 14.96
N THR A 339 5.40 -12.10 15.02
CA THR A 339 5.54 -13.26 14.14
C THR A 339 4.55 -14.38 14.50
N ILE A 340 4.12 -14.47 15.77
CA ILE A 340 3.11 -15.45 16.18
C ILE A 340 1.73 -15.08 15.60
N TYR A 341 1.40 -13.80 15.43
CA TYR A 341 0.15 -13.40 14.75
C TYR A 341 0.08 -13.93 13.31
N VAL A 342 1.18 -13.86 12.56
CA VAL A 342 1.28 -14.45 11.21
C VAL A 342 0.96 -15.95 11.25
N LEU A 343 1.61 -16.67 12.15
CA LEU A 343 1.43 -18.12 12.26
C LEU A 343 0.03 -18.49 12.76
N SER A 344 -0.57 -17.68 13.63
CA SER A 344 -1.92 -17.92 14.15
C SER A 344 -2.97 -17.73 13.07
N ASP A 345 -2.85 -16.65 12.28
CA ASP A 345 -3.71 -16.37 11.13
C ASP A 345 -3.62 -17.51 10.10
N LEU A 346 -2.40 -17.93 9.75
CA LEU A 346 -2.18 -19.07 8.87
C LEU A 346 -2.77 -20.35 9.44
N SER A 347 -2.59 -20.64 10.73
CA SER A 347 -3.16 -21.84 11.36
C SER A 347 -4.68 -21.85 11.22
N ARG A 348 -5.33 -20.71 11.45
CA ARG A 348 -6.79 -20.57 11.39
C ARG A 348 -7.33 -20.93 10.00
N ILE A 349 -6.68 -20.50 8.91
CA ILE A 349 -7.05 -20.86 7.52
C ILE A 349 -7.13 -22.38 7.31
N PHE A 350 -6.24 -23.14 7.94
CA PHE A 350 -6.17 -24.59 7.81
C PHE A 350 -6.99 -25.37 8.86
N THR A 351 -7.54 -24.68 9.87
CA THR A 351 -8.43 -25.28 10.89
C THR A 351 -9.89 -24.91 10.72
N ILE A 352 -10.24 -23.94 9.87
CA ILE A 352 -11.65 -23.59 9.59
C ILE A 352 -12.37 -24.83 9.02
N HIS A 353 -13.36 -25.30 9.79
CA HIS A 353 -14.26 -26.37 9.37
C HIS A 353 -15.37 -25.78 8.51
N LEU A 354 -15.22 -25.90 7.20
CA LEU A 354 -16.30 -25.61 6.26
C LEU A 354 -17.40 -26.67 6.45
N HIS A 355 -18.62 -26.19 6.74
CA HIS A 355 -19.83 -26.96 7.06
C HIS A 355 -19.89 -28.34 6.38
N GLY A 356 -19.76 -29.42 7.16
CA GLY A 356 -20.18 -30.77 6.78
C GLY A 356 -19.09 -31.77 6.36
N MET A 357 -17.82 -31.39 6.20
CA MET A 357 -16.74 -32.35 5.90
C MET A 357 -15.91 -32.70 7.13
N THR A 358 -16.23 -33.83 7.74
CA THR A 358 -15.56 -34.42 8.91
C THR A 358 -14.24 -35.12 8.56
N ARG A 359 -13.32 -34.43 7.88
CA ARG A 359 -11.93 -34.92 7.73
C ARG A 359 -10.94 -33.78 7.91
N ASN A 360 -10.05 -33.97 8.88
CA ASN A 360 -8.93 -33.11 9.26
C ASN A 360 -7.82 -33.10 8.17
N LEU A 361 -8.17 -32.74 6.93
CA LEU A 361 -7.32 -32.91 5.74
C LEU A 361 -5.99 -32.12 5.83
N HIS A 362 -6.00 -31.01 6.57
CA HIS A 362 -4.86 -30.12 6.76
C HIS A 362 -4.30 -30.13 8.19
N SER A 363 -4.64 -31.15 8.99
CA SER A 363 -4.19 -31.24 10.37
C SER A 363 -2.65 -31.22 10.47
N HIS A 364 -1.93 -31.89 9.56
CA HIS A 364 -0.45 -31.85 9.59
C HIS A 364 0.12 -30.45 9.33
N ILE A 365 -0.59 -29.60 8.58
CA ILE A 365 -0.18 -28.22 8.30
C ILE A 365 -0.30 -27.39 9.57
N ALA A 366 -1.45 -27.47 10.25
CA ALA A 366 -1.65 -26.81 11.54
C ALA A 366 -0.60 -27.24 12.58
N HIS A 367 -0.26 -28.54 12.64
CA HIS A 367 0.81 -29.02 13.53
C HIS A 367 2.20 -28.48 13.15
N LYS A 368 2.52 -28.35 11.85
CA LYS A 368 3.77 -27.72 11.42
C LYS A 368 3.82 -26.25 11.81
N ILE A 369 2.74 -25.51 11.59
CA ILE A 369 2.61 -24.10 11.96
C ILE A 369 2.79 -23.95 13.48
N LEU A 370 2.13 -24.79 14.28
CA LEU A 370 2.30 -24.82 15.74
C LEU A 370 3.76 -25.12 16.15
N PHE A 371 4.44 -26.01 15.43
CA PHE A 371 5.87 -26.28 15.65
C PHE A 371 6.76 -25.07 15.33
N TYR A 372 6.50 -24.35 14.23
CA TYR A 372 7.17 -23.08 13.95
C TYR A 372 6.89 -22.04 15.03
N ALA A 373 5.65 -21.94 15.51
CA ALA A 373 5.26 -20.98 16.53
C ALA A 373 6.00 -21.25 17.86
N ALA A 374 6.07 -22.51 18.29
CA ALA A 374 6.87 -22.90 19.45
C ALA A 374 8.36 -22.60 19.26
N HIS A 375 8.90 -22.79 18.05
CA HIS A 375 10.29 -22.46 17.73
C HIS A 375 10.55 -20.94 17.78
N VAL A 376 9.60 -20.11 17.35
CA VAL A 376 9.67 -18.64 17.44
C VAL A 376 9.73 -18.19 18.90
N LEU A 377 8.93 -18.78 19.78
CA LEU A 377 9.00 -18.51 21.22
C LEU A 377 10.32 -18.98 21.85
N SER A 378 10.91 -20.05 21.30
CA SER A 378 12.21 -20.57 21.74
C SER A 378 13.39 -19.74 21.21
N THR A 379 13.17 -18.87 20.22
CA THR A 379 14.23 -18.15 19.52
C THR A 379 14.57 -16.84 20.26
N PRO A 380 15.84 -16.58 20.60
CA PRO A 380 16.24 -15.32 21.21
C PRO A 380 15.84 -14.12 20.34
N PRO A 381 15.21 -13.05 20.88
CA PRO A 381 14.78 -11.90 20.10
C PRO A 381 15.89 -11.26 19.26
N ILE A 382 17.14 -11.29 19.75
CA ILE A 382 18.29 -10.75 19.00
C ILE A 382 18.49 -11.45 17.64
N VAL A 383 18.18 -12.74 17.53
CA VAL A 383 18.32 -13.50 16.28
C VAL A 383 17.28 -13.05 15.26
N LEU A 384 16.02 -12.92 15.67
CA LEU A 384 14.96 -12.42 14.78
C LEU A 384 15.16 -10.95 14.42
N ARG A 385 15.66 -10.13 15.36
CA ARG A 385 16.03 -8.74 15.09
C ARG A 385 17.15 -8.65 14.06
N SER A 386 18.22 -9.44 14.19
CA SER A 386 19.30 -9.49 13.21
C SER A 386 18.81 -9.93 11.83
N LEU A 387 17.86 -10.86 11.77
CA LEU A 387 17.25 -11.29 10.51
C LEU A 387 16.39 -10.19 9.88
N ALA A 388 15.59 -9.48 10.68
CA ALA A 388 14.80 -8.34 10.23
C ALA A 388 15.70 -7.21 9.71
N ASP A 389 16.80 -6.90 10.41
CA ASP A 389 17.75 -5.87 10.00
C ASP A 389 18.48 -6.24 8.68
N ASP A 390 18.82 -7.52 8.48
CA ASP A 390 19.40 -8.01 7.21
C ASP A 390 18.42 -7.87 6.04
N LEU A 391 17.14 -8.18 6.25
CA LEU A 391 16.08 -7.98 5.24
C LEU A 391 15.87 -6.51 4.90
N ASP A 392 15.84 -5.63 5.91
CA ASP A 392 15.74 -4.18 5.71
C ASP A 392 16.95 -3.63 4.94
N ALA A 393 18.16 -4.08 5.26
CA ALA A 393 19.38 -3.69 4.55
C ALA A 393 19.32 -4.10 3.07
N ARG A 394 18.97 -5.36 2.78
CA ARG A 394 18.81 -5.87 1.40
C ARG A 394 17.72 -5.13 0.64
N ALA A 395 16.63 -4.76 1.30
CA ALA A 395 15.58 -3.95 0.68
C ALA A 395 16.10 -2.54 0.32
N ARG A 396 16.93 -1.91 1.16
CA ARG A 396 17.56 -0.62 0.83
C ARG A 396 18.55 -0.75 -0.32
N GLU A 397 19.43 -1.74 -0.27
CA GLU A 397 20.38 -2.02 -1.35
C GLU A 397 19.69 -2.28 -2.69
N SER A 398 18.55 -2.99 -2.67
CA SER A 398 17.76 -3.22 -3.88
C SER A 398 17.20 -1.92 -4.46
N VAL A 399 16.76 -0.98 -3.60
CA VAL A 399 16.31 0.35 -4.04
C VAL A 399 17.48 1.17 -4.60
N GLU A 400 18.63 1.15 -3.94
CA GLU A 400 19.84 1.85 -4.40
C GLU A 400 20.38 1.28 -5.72
N ALA A 401 20.33 -0.04 -5.91
CA ALA A 401 20.69 -0.71 -7.16
C ALA A 401 19.73 -0.32 -8.30
N MET A 402 18.42 -0.22 -8.02
CA MET A 402 17.45 0.27 -8.99
C MET A 402 17.68 1.73 -9.37
N GLN A 403 18.09 2.56 -8.42
CA GLN A 403 18.43 3.98 -8.63
C GLN A 403 19.77 4.18 -9.36
N SER A 404 20.74 3.29 -9.16
CA SER A 404 22.06 3.37 -9.82
C SER A 404 22.06 2.77 -11.22
N SER A 405 21.27 1.71 -11.48
CA SER A 405 21.07 1.16 -12.83
C SER A 405 20.31 2.08 -13.78
N SER A 406 19.63 3.09 -13.23
CA SER A 406 19.02 4.19 -14.00
C SER A 406 20.00 5.34 -14.28
N GLY A 407 21.21 5.38 -13.68
CA GLY A 407 22.12 6.52 -13.80
C GLY A 407 23.13 6.47 -14.95
N VAL A 408 22.95 7.36 -15.93
CA VAL A 408 23.90 7.75 -16.99
C VAL A 408 25.21 8.35 -16.42
N THR A 409 26.32 8.11 -17.11
CA THR A 409 27.66 8.67 -16.84
C THR A 409 27.68 10.20 -16.71
N GLY A 410 27.93 10.71 -15.51
CA GLY A 410 28.27 12.11 -15.25
C GLY A 410 29.46 12.18 -14.28
N LYS A 411 30.54 12.79 -14.73
CA LYS A 411 31.90 12.72 -14.18
C LYS A 411 32.03 13.04 -12.69
N ALA A 412 32.96 12.32 -12.07
CA ALA A 412 33.71 12.75 -10.91
C ALA A 412 34.29 14.16 -11.11
N GLU A 413 34.00 15.05 -10.17
CA GLU A 413 34.90 16.10 -9.66
C GLU A 413 34.08 17.01 -8.72
N THR A 414 34.24 16.80 -7.41
CA THR A 414 34.50 17.83 -6.37
C THR A 414 34.30 17.21 -4.98
N MET A 415 35.38 16.61 -4.47
CA MET A 415 35.61 16.55 -3.03
C MET A 415 35.94 17.95 -2.51
N ASP A 416 35.74 18.12 -1.20
CA ASP A 416 36.24 19.18 -0.32
C ASP A 416 35.60 20.57 -0.46
N THR A 417 34.55 20.84 0.34
CA THR A 417 34.50 22.00 1.28
C THR A 417 33.20 22.11 2.09
N ILE A 418 32.79 21.13 2.90
CA ILE A 418 31.89 21.40 4.05
C ILE A 418 32.26 20.49 5.24
N SER A 419 33.42 20.74 5.84
CA SER A 419 33.80 20.19 7.16
C SER A 419 34.70 21.16 7.95
N LYS A 420 34.48 22.46 7.77
CA LYS A 420 34.99 23.52 8.64
C LYS A 420 33.98 24.65 8.61
N LEU A 421 33.12 24.70 9.63
CA LEU A 421 32.42 25.88 10.16
C LEU A 421 31.29 25.34 11.06
N HIS A 422 31.66 24.75 12.20
CA HIS A 422 30.84 24.66 13.42
C HIS A 422 31.68 23.98 14.51
N SER A 423 32.74 24.67 14.92
CA SER A 423 33.44 24.44 16.19
C SER A 423 34.18 25.73 16.51
N THR A 424 34.19 26.14 17.78
CA THR A 424 34.44 27.49 18.33
C THR A 424 33.20 28.39 18.21
N ASP A 425 32.56 28.92 19.26
CA ASP A 425 32.87 29.08 20.68
C ASP A 425 31.54 29.25 21.44
N SER A 426 31.38 28.62 22.62
CA SER A 426 30.60 29.19 23.75
C SER A 426 30.64 28.24 24.96
N GLU A 427 31.63 28.43 25.82
CA GLU A 427 31.71 28.16 27.28
C GLU A 427 33.22 28.02 27.58
N ALA A 428 33.85 28.69 28.53
CA ALA A 428 33.47 29.60 29.59
C ALA A 428 34.77 30.28 30.06
N GLU A 429 34.73 31.50 30.59
CA GLU A 429 35.53 31.83 31.78
C GLU A 429 35.04 33.13 32.43
N LEU A 430 34.81 33.00 33.74
CA LEU A 430 34.29 33.96 34.68
C LEU A 430 35.49 34.43 35.54
N ILE A 431 35.38 35.63 36.14
CA ILE A 431 36.16 36.15 37.30
C ILE A 431 37.54 36.77 36.89
N GLN A 432 38.02 37.97 37.27
CA GLN A 432 37.91 38.80 38.49
C GLN A 432 38.42 40.24 38.26
N GLU A 433 37.90 41.19 39.04
CA GLU A 433 38.57 42.37 39.67
C GLU A 433 39.71 43.12 38.94
N ILE A 434 39.44 44.38 38.54
CA ILE A 434 39.95 45.65 39.11
C ILE A 434 39.44 46.82 38.26
#